data_AF-A0A0Q6VGN5-F1
#
_entry.id   AF-A0A0Q6VGN5-F1
#
_cell.length_a   1.000
_cell.length_b   1.000
_cell.length_c   1.000
_cell.angle_alpha   90.00
_cell.angle_beta   90.00
_cell.angle_gamma   90.00
#
_symmetry.space_group_name_H-M   'P 1'
#
loop_
_entity.id
_entity.type
_entity.pdbx_description
1 polymer ?
#
loop_
_entity_poly.entity_id
_entity_poly.type
_entity_poly.pdbx_seq_one_letter_code
_entity_poly.pdbx_strand_id
1 'polypeptide(L)'
;MPKILDAKAAALATALLAAASQAHAQAVQADPQGSSALLAGVTWLQGTLMGNVATAVAVMAVAAVGFMMLTGRLNWRYGATVILGCFILFGATTIVNGIRAAAGA
;
A
#
# COMPACT_ATOMS: atom_id res chain seq x y z
N MET A 1 36.29 -2.33 11.11
CA MET A 1 35.42 -1.18 10.80
C MET A 1 34.49 -1.49 9.61
N PRO A 2 33.29 -2.09 9.81
CA PRO A 2 32.28 -2.23 8.72
C PRO A 2 30.98 -1.41 8.89
N LYS A 3 30.78 -0.70 10.01
CA LYS A 3 29.49 -0.04 10.35
C LYS A 3 29.03 1.09 9.41
N ILE A 4 29.88 1.53 8.47
CA ILE A 4 29.59 2.65 7.55
C ILE A 4 28.84 2.15 6.31
N LEU A 5 28.99 0.87 5.95
CA LEU A 5 28.33 0.28 4.79
C LEU A 5 26.83 0.06 5.07
N ASP A 6 26.49 -0.35 6.29
CA ASP A 6 25.11 -0.55 6.75
C ASP A 6 24.33 0.77 6.78
N ALA A 7 24.98 1.87 7.19
CA ALA A 7 24.37 3.20 7.23
C ALA A 7 24.07 3.75 5.83
N LYS A 8 24.94 3.48 4.85
CA LYS A 8 24.72 3.88 3.45
C LYS A 8 23.61 3.05 2.79
N ALA A 9 23.53 1.75 3.08
CA ALA A 9 22.46 0.89 2.58
C ALA A 9 21.09 1.32 3.14
N ALA A 10 21.03 1.66 4.44
CA ALA A 10 19.83 2.20 5.05
C ALA A 10 19.43 3.56 4.44
N ALA A 11 20.38 4.48 4.23
CA ALA A 11 20.11 5.76 3.60
C ALA A 11 19.60 5.63 2.16
N LEU A 12 20.15 4.69 1.39
CA LEU A 12 19.71 4.41 0.02
C LEU A 12 18.30 3.81 0.01
N ALA A 13 17.98 2.90 0.91
CA ALA A 13 16.64 2.33 1.06
C ALA A 13 15.60 3.40 1.44
N THR A 14 15.94 4.31 2.35
CA THR A 14 15.07 5.44 2.71
C THR A 14 14.91 6.43 1.55
N ALA A 15 15.96 6.67 0.77
CA ALA A 15 15.90 7.51 -0.43
C ALA A 15 15.05 6.88 -1.55
N LEU A 16 15.14 5.56 -1.73
CA LEU A 16 14.29 4.81 -2.68
C LEU A 16 12.82 4.82 -2.26
N LEU A 17 12.52 4.73 -0.96
CA LEU A 17 11.16 4.84 -0.43
C LEU A 17 10.60 6.28 -0.55
N ALA A 18 11.46 7.29 -0.41
CA ALA A 18 11.10 8.70 -0.62
C ALA A 18 10.96 9.07 -2.11
N ALA A 19 11.66 8.38 -3.02
CA ALA A 19 11.45 8.53 -4.46
C ALA A 19 10.15 7.84 -4.90
N ALA A 20 9.79 6.71 -4.29
CA ALA A 20 8.51 6.05 -4.53
C ALA A 20 7.30 6.91 -4.10
N SER A 21 7.43 7.74 -3.06
CA SER A 21 6.36 8.68 -2.68
C SER A 21 6.21 9.85 -3.64
N GLN A 22 7.28 10.26 -4.32
CA GLN A 22 7.25 11.30 -5.36
C GLN A 22 6.52 10.84 -6.63
N ALA A 23 6.50 9.53 -6.90
CA ALA A 23 5.75 8.94 -8.02
C ALA A 23 4.22 9.10 -7.90
N HIS A 24 3.69 9.37 -6.70
CA HIS A 24 2.25 9.60 -6.49
C HIS A 24 1.84 11.08 -6.50
N ALA A 25 2.79 12.03 -6.53
CA ALA A 25 2.52 13.47 -6.42
C ALA A 25 2.80 14.28 -7.69
N GLN A 26 3.29 13.68 -8.77
CA GLN A 26 3.62 14.39 -10.02
C GLN A 26 2.47 14.52 -11.03
N ALA A 27 1.23 14.13 -10.70
CA ALA A 27 0.11 14.14 -11.64
C ALA A 27 -0.71 15.46 -11.67
N VAL A 28 -0.22 16.57 -11.11
CA VAL A 28 -0.95 17.85 -11.06
C VAL A 28 -0.06 19.01 -11.48
N GLN A 29 0.61 18.92 -12.63
CA GLN A 29 1.14 20.12 -13.25
C GLN A 29 1.17 19.95 -14.76
N ALA A 30 0.32 20.75 -15.42
CA ALA A 30 -0.06 20.73 -16.83
C ALA A 30 -1.09 19.65 -17.22
N ASP A 31 -2.32 20.05 -17.58
CA ASP A 31 -2.64 19.95 -19.01
C ASP A 31 -3.91 20.72 -19.47
N PRO A 32 -3.91 21.19 -20.74
CA PRO A 32 -4.94 21.97 -21.43
C PRO A 32 -6.26 21.22 -21.74
N GLN A 33 -7.18 21.95 -22.39
CA GLN A 33 -8.49 21.46 -22.84
C GLN A 33 -8.38 20.10 -23.57
N GLY A 34 -8.96 19.05 -22.95
CA GLY A 34 -8.80 17.65 -23.34
C GLY A 34 -8.42 16.73 -22.15
N SER A 35 -7.85 17.31 -21.09
CA SER A 35 -7.46 16.62 -19.84
C SER A 35 -8.62 15.93 -19.09
N SER A 36 -9.89 16.32 -19.33
CA SER A 36 -11.05 15.78 -18.61
C SER A 36 -11.28 14.29 -18.82
N ALA A 37 -11.07 13.78 -20.04
CA ALA A 37 -11.24 12.35 -20.33
C ALA A 37 -10.08 11.52 -19.77
N LEU A 38 -8.85 12.05 -19.82
CA LEU A 38 -7.67 11.38 -19.27
C LEU A 38 -7.73 11.32 -17.74
N LEU A 39 -8.10 12.43 -17.09
CA LEU A 39 -8.28 12.51 -15.65
C LEU A 39 -9.42 11.61 -15.18
N ALA A 40 -10.54 11.56 -15.92
CA ALA A 40 -11.63 10.62 -15.65
C ALA A 40 -11.18 9.16 -15.79
N GLY A 41 -10.40 8.85 -16.82
CA GLY A 41 -9.81 7.52 -17.02
C GLY A 41 -8.86 7.13 -15.89
N VAL A 42 -7.95 8.02 -15.48
CA VAL A 42 -7.03 7.79 -14.36
C VAL A 42 -7.80 7.63 -13.05
N THR A 43 -8.85 8.43 -12.81
CA THR A 43 -9.68 8.31 -11.61
C THR A 43 -10.46 6.98 -11.59
N TRP A 44 -10.94 6.51 -12.73
CA TRP A 44 -11.57 5.20 -12.85
C TRP A 44 -10.58 4.05 -12.61
N LEU A 45 -9.38 4.13 -13.17
CA LEU A 45 -8.30 3.18 -12.90
C LEU A 45 -7.90 3.18 -11.43
N GLN A 46 -7.83 4.34 -10.81
CA GLN A 46 -7.54 4.46 -9.38
C GLN A 46 -8.65 3.81 -8.54
N GLY A 47 -9.92 4.09 -8.83
CA GLY A 47 -11.06 3.49 -8.12
C GLY A 47 -11.12 1.97 -8.26
N THR A 48 -10.82 1.44 -9.46
CA THR A 48 -10.81 -0.01 -9.69
C THR A 48 -9.61 -0.69 -9.01
N LEU A 49 -8.41 -0.12 -9.13
CA LEU A 49 -7.19 -0.70 -8.56
C LEU A 49 -7.13 -0.60 -7.02
N MET A 50 -7.58 0.51 -6.44
CA MET A 50 -7.58 0.71 -4.99
C MET A 50 -8.85 0.20 -4.29
N GLY A 51 -9.98 0.06 -5.00
CA GLY A 51 -11.25 -0.38 -4.42
C GLY A 51 -11.54 -1.87 -4.65
N ASN A 52 -12.05 -2.20 -5.84
CA ASN A 52 -12.55 -3.55 -6.15
C ASN A 52 -11.42 -4.59 -6.27
N VAL A 53 -10.29 -4.22 -6.88
CA VAL A 53 -9.17 -5.15 -7.04
C VAL A 53 -8.47 -5.40 -5.70
N ALA A 54 -8.26 -4.36 -4.89
CA ALA A 54 -7.65 -4.48 -3.57
C ALA A 54 -8.46 -5.40 -2.64
N THR A 55 -9.79 -5.22 -2.62
CA THR A 55 -10.71 -6.09 -1.85
C THR A 55 -10.70 -7.52 -2.35
N ALA A 56 -10.70 -7.76 -3.67
CA ALA A 56 -10.62 -9.10 -4.24
C ALA A 56 -9.32 -9.83 -3.85
N VAL A 57 -8.16 -9.16 -3.94
CA VAL A 57 -6.86 -9.76 -3.58
C VAL A 57 -6.82 -10.13 -2.10
N ALA A 58 -7.36 -9.29 -1.23
CA ALA A 58 -7.44 -9.60 0.19
C ALA A 58 -8.31 -10.82 0.50
N VAL A 59 -9.47 -10.94 -0.16
CA VAL A 59 -10.34 -12.12 -0.01
C VAL A 59 -9.63 -13.38 -0.48
N MET A 60 -8.89 -13.33 -1.59
CA MET A 60 -8.09 -14.48 -2.07
C MET A 60 -7.01 -14.89 -1.06
N ALA A 61 -6.34 -13.91 -0.43
CA ALA A 61 -5.36 -14.19 0.61
C ALA A 61 -6.00 -14.86 1.84
N VAL A 62 -7.18 -14.39 2.29
CA VAL A 62 -7.92 -15.00 3.40
C VAL A 62 -8.39 -16.42 3.05
N ALA A 63 -8.87 -16.65 1.83
CA ALA A 63 -9.27 -17.97 1.36
C ALA A 63 -8.07 -18.96 1.33
N ALA A 64 -6.90 -18.51 0.90
CA ALA A 64 -5.68 -19.32 0.91
C ALA A 64 -5.25 -19.73 2.34
N VAL A 65 -5.44 -18.83 3.34
CA VAL A 65 -5.23 -19.18 4.76
C VAL A 65 -6.21 -20.25 5.20
N GLY A 66 -7.50 -20.10 4.85
CA GLY A 66 -8.53 -21.11 5.11
C GLY A 66 -8.17 -22.49 4.57
N PHE A 67 -7.61 -22.53 3.35
CA PHE A 67 -7.12 -23.75 2.72
C PHE A 67 -5.91 -24.36 3.46
N MET A 68 -4.98 -23.52 3.96
CA MET A 68 -3.89 -23.99 4.83
C MET A 68 -4.38 -24.53 6.17
N MET A 69 -5.47 -24.01 6.74
CA MET A 69 -6.04 -24.54 8.00
C MET A 69 -6.54 -25.99 7.82
N LEU A 70 -7.04 -26.34 6.63
CA LEU A 70 -7.50 -27.70 6.30
C LEU A 70 -6.35 -28.71 6.14
N THR A 71 -5.11 -28.26 5.92
CA THR A 71 -3.94 -29.17 5.85
C THR A 71 -3.45 -29.67 7.21
N GLY A 72 -4.15 -29.33 8.30
CA GLY A 72 -3.99 -29.95 9.63
C GLY A 72 -2.76 -29.51 10.44
N ARG A 73 -1.90 -28.65 9.89
CA ARG A 73 -0.63 -28.21 10.50
C ARG A 73 -0.55 -26.69 10.65
N LEU A 74 -1.63 -26.05 11.11
CA LEU A 74 -1.72 -24.60 11.08
C LEU A 74 -0.63 -23.94 11.93
N ASN A 75 0.37 -23.35 11.27
CA ASN A 75 1.19 -22.31 11.88
C ASN A 75 0.27 -21.11 12.12
N TRP A 76 -0.38 -21.00 13.28
CA TRP A 76 -1.24 -19.87 13.67
C TRP A 76 -0.59 -18.50 13.39
N ARG A 77 0.75 -18.47 13.44
CA ARG A 77 1.60 -17.35 13.02
C ARG A 77 1.33 -16.88 11.58
N TYR A 78 1.17 -17.79 10.63
CA TYR A 78 0.85 -17.44 9.23
C TYR A 78 -0.52 -16.78 9.10
N GLY A 79 -1.53 -17.32 9.80
CA GLY A 79 -2.87 -16.71 9.83
C GLY A 79 -2.84 -15.29 10.40
N ALA A 80 -2.13 -15.11 11.53
CA ALA A 80 -1.97 -13.80 12.15
C ALA A 80 -1.26 -12.78 11.25
N THR A 81 -0.20 -13.18 10.54
CA THR A 81 0.50 -12.29 9.60
C THR A 81 -0.39 -11.86 8.42
N VAL A 82 -1.23 -12.74 7.89
CA VAL A 82 -2.15 -12.38 6.80
C VAL A 82 -3.25 -11.43 7.26
N ILE A 83 -3.83 -11.67 8.44
CA ILE A 83 -4.83 -10.76 9.03
C ILE A 83 -4.22 -9.37 9.30
N LEU A 84 -3.00 -9.33 9.83
CA LEU A 84 -2.28 -8.07 10.05
C LEU A 84 -1.99 -7.34 8.73
N GLY A 85 -1.61 -8.08 7.68
CA GLY A 85 -1.44 -7.52 6.34
C GLY A 85 -2.74 -6.90 5.82
N CYS A 86 -3.86 -7.62 5.91
CA CYS A 86 -5.18 -7.13 5.51
C CYS A 86 -5.55 -5.83 6.23
N PHE A 87 -5.30 -5.75 7.54
CA PHE A 87 -5.51 -4.53 8.33
C PHE A 87 -4.70 -3.34 7.81
N ILE A 88 -3.43 -3.55 7.45
CA ILE A 88 -2.57 -2.47 6.95
C ILE A 88 -3.05 -2.00 5.56
N LEU A 89 -3.44 -2.91 4.65
CA LEU A 89 -3.93 -2.54 3.32
C LEU A 89 -5.22 -1.69 3.37
N PHE A 90 -6.22 -2.10 4.16
CA PHE A 90 -7.51 -1.38 4.22
C PHE A 90 -7.56 -0.26 5.25
N GLY A 91 -6.75 -0.36 6.32
CA GLY A 91 -6.68 0.63 7.39
C GLY A 91 -5.77 1.83 7.08
N ALA A 92 -4.94 1.75 6.02
CA ALA A 92 -3.94 2.76 5.71
C ALA A 92 -4.50 4.19 5.64
N THR A 93 -5.62 4.40 4.94
CA THR A 93 -6.25 5.72 4.80
C THR A 93 -6.70 6.30 6.14
N THR A 94 -7.33 5.48 6.99
CA THR A 94 -7.76 5.90 8.33
C THR A 94 -6.58 6.26 9.23
N ILE A 95 -5.52 5.46 9.19
CA ILE A 95 -4.29 5.71 9.96
C ILE A 95 -3.64 7.03 9.51
N VAL A 96 -3.49 7.22 8.20
CA VAL A 96 -2.88 8.43 7.63
C VAL A 96 -3.71 9.67 7.96
N ASN A 97 -5.03 9.58 7.85
CA ASN A 97 -5.92 10.70 8.20
C ASN A 97 -5.84 11.04 9.70
N GLY A 98 -5.75 10.04 10.58
CA GLY A 98 -5.54 10.25 12.01
C GLY A 98 -4.22 10.96 12.33
N ILE A 99 -3.12 10.55 11.69
CA ILE A 99 -1.81 11.20 11.86
C ILE A 99 -1.85 12.65 11.36
N ARG A 100 -2.46 12.89 10.20
CA ARG A 100 -2.60 14.25 9.64
C ARG A 100 -3.44 15.15 10.55
N ALA A 101 -4.52 14.62 11.14
CA ALA A 101 -5.34 15.37 12.08
C ALA A 101 -4.57 15.74 13.36
N ALA A 102 -3.74 14.83 13.88
CA ALA A 102 -2.91 15.08 15.06
C ALA A 102 -1.73 16.01 14.79
N ALA A 103 -1.18 16.02 13.57
CA ALA A 103 -0.06 16.89 13.18
C ALA A 103 -0.50 18.30 12.72
N GLY A 104 -1.77 18.46 12.34
CA GLY A 104 -2.38 19.75 11.99
C GLY A 104 -3.12 20.43 13.15
N ALA A 105 -3.14 19.80 14.33
CA ALA A 105 -3.59 20.35 15.61
C ALA A 105 -2.38 20.84 16.42
#